data_AF-D6AJQ6-F1
#
_entry.id   AF-D6AJQ6-F1
#
_cell.length_a   1.000
_cell.length_b   1.000
_cell.length_c   1.000
_cell.angle_alpha   90.00
_cell.angle_beta   90.00
_cell.angle_gamma   90.00
#
_symmetry.space_group_name_H-M   'P 1'
#
loop_
_entity.id
_entity.type
_entity.pdbx_description
1 polymer ?
#
loop_
_entity_poly.entity_id
_entity_poly.type
_entity_poly.pdbx_seq_one_letter_code
_entity_poly.pdbx_strand_id
1 'polypeptide(L)'
;MAERPRPARTLERPPRPPGPPGFGSLLVHLLALRNLDELAVAKTMCLMSGVCKAASTIRMVRAGAKALDAELLDGFAAVLGVPVAVLASLTGVRSSARGDGPSPEVADVAALIREVRHLTEDQVRELAETAEALDHG
;
A
#
# COMPACT_ATOMS: atom_id res chain seq x y z
N MET A 1 23.64 18.07 24.63
CA MET A 1 23.18 16.67 24.65
C MET A 1 23.46 16.06 23.29
N ALA A 2 24.32 15.05 23.21
CA ALA A 2 24.61 14.38 21.93
C ALA A 2 23.44 13.45 21.59
N GLU A 3 22.81 13.67 20.43
CA GLU A 3 21.76 12.81 19.89
C GLU A 3 22.32 11.39 19.74
N ARG A 4 21.76 10.42 20.48
CA ARG A 4 22.15 9.02 20.33
C ARG A 4 21.86 8.59 18.88
N PRO A 5 22.78 7.88 18.20
CA PRO A 5 22.49 7.33 16.89
C PRO A 5 21.23 6.47 16.99
N ARG A 6 20.22 6.76 16.18
CA ARG A 6 19.06 5.86 16.05
C ARG A 6 19.61 4.47 15.71
N PRO A 7 19.25 3.42 16.46
CA PRO A 7 19.72 2.07 16.16
C PRO A 7 19.38 1.72 14.72
N ALA A 8 20.27 0.95 14.07
CA ALA A 8 20.03 0.45 12.73
C ALA A 8 18.69 -0.28 12.70
N ARG A 9 17.79 0.20 11.82
CA ARG A 9 16.41 -0.29 11.73
C ARG A 9 16.42 -1.69 11.11
N THR A 10 16.44 -2.71 11.95
CA THR A 10 16.22 -4.08 11.50
C THR A 10 14.74 -4.18 11.11
N LEU A 11 14.44 -4.38 9.83
CA LEU A 11 13.10 -4.80 9.44
C LEU A 11 12.85 -6.15 10.11
N GLU A 12 11.97 -6.20 11.10
CA GLU A 12 11.58 -7.42 11.84
C GLU A 12 11.15 -8.53 10.87
N ARG A 13 10.56 -8.16 9.72
CA ARG A 13 10.17 -9.08 8.66
C ARG A 13 10.61 -8.54 7.30
N PRO A 14 11.54 -9.21 6.59
CA PRO A 14 11.82 -8.85 5.22
C PRO A 14 10.54 -8.99 4.38
N PRO A 15 10.26 -8.04 3.47
CA PRO A 15 9.12 -8.14 2.57
C PRO A 15 9.21 -9.46 1.79
N ARG A 16 8.06 -10.08 1.49
CA ARG A 16 8.06 -11.28 0.64
C ARG A 16 8.79 -10.97 -0.68
N PRO A 17 9.57 -11.93 -1.21
CA PRO A 17 10.23 -11.73 -2.49
C PRO A 17 9.20 -11.43 -3.57
N PRO A 18 9.55 -10.62 -4.58
CA PRO A 18 8.66 -10.34 -5.70
C PRO A 18 8.23 -11.64 -6.39
N GLY A 19 7.04 -11.65 -6.98
CA GLY A 19 6.63 -12.72 -7.89
C GLY A 19 7.37 -12.65 -9.23
N PRO A 20 6.93 -13.41 -10.25
CA PRO A 20 7.50 -13.34 -11.60
C PRO A 20 7.54 -11.88 -12.14
N PRO A 21 8.46 -11.55 -13.05
CA PRO A 21 8.56 -10.21 -13.63
C PRO A 21 7.22 -9.75 -14.23
N GLY A 22 6.78 -8.55 -13.86
CA GLY A 22 5.55 -7.95 -14.36
C GLY A 22 5.03 -6.85 -13.44
N PHE A 23 4.22 -5.94 -13.98
CA PHE A 23 3.70 -4.80 -13.21
C PHE A 23 2.83 -5.21 -12.03
N GLY A 24 2.02 -6.27 -12.15
CA GLY A 24 1.24 -6.79 -11.02
C GLY A 24 2.13 -7.24 -9.85
N SER A 25 3.21 -7.97 -10.15
CA SER A 25 4.22 -8.37 -9.16
C SER A 25 4.92 -7.17 -8.54
N LEU A 26 5.32 -6.18 -9.35
CA LEU A 26 5.96 -4.94 -8.89
C LEU A 26 5.06 -4.16 -7.94
N LEU A 27 3.80 -3.89 -8.33
CA LEU A 27 2.88 -3.10 -7.52
C LEU A 27 2.58 -3.78 -6.17
N VAL A 28 2.38 -5.10 -6.17
CA VAL A 28 2.18 -5.85 -4.91
C VAL A 28 3.45 -5.84 -4.06
N HIS A 29 4.64 -5.92 -4.67
CA HIS A 29 5.92 -5.83 -3.94
C HIS A 29 6.14 -4.43 -3.33
N LEU A 30 5.76 -3.36 -4.04
CA LEU A 30 5.81 -2.00 -3.50
C LEU A 30 4.90 -1.81 -2.28
N LEU A 31 3.77 -2.50 -2.21
CA LEU A 31 2.90 -2.52 -1.03
C LEU A 31 3.44 -3.42 0.08
N ALA A 32 4.08 -4.53 -0.25
CA ALA A 32 4.79 -5.36 0.73
C ALA A 32 5.93 -4.60 1.42
N LEU A 33 6.60 -3.67 0.72
CA LEU A 33 7.56 -2.72 1.31
C LEU A 33 6.94 -1.72 2.31
N ARG A 34 5.61 -1.70 2.41
CA ARG A 34 4.83 -0.92 3.39
C ARG A 34 4.19 -1.82 4.44
N ASN A 35 4.75 -3.02 4.65
CA ASN A 35 4.25 -4.05 5.57
C ASN A 35 2.84 -4.57 5.26
N LEU A 36 2.37 -4.43 4.01
CA LEU A 36 1.07 -4.96 3.59
C LEU A 36 1.22 -6.33 2.92
N ASP A 37 0.65 -7.37 3.53
CA ASP A 37 0.45 -8.66 2.86
C ASP A 37 -0.77 -8.63 1.91
N GLU A 38 -1.04 -9.71 1.17
CA GLU A 38 -2.13 -9.71 0.17
C GLU A 38 -3.52 -9.45 0.78
N LEU A 39 -3.74 -9.84 2.04
CA LEU A 39 -4.99 -9.58 2.75
C LEU A 39 -5.07 -8.11 3.19
N ALA A 40 -3.98 -7.57 3.74
CA ALA A 40 -3.89 -6.18 4.12
C ALA A 40 -4.03 -5.26 2.90
N VAL A 41 -3.42 -5.61 1.76
CA VAL A 41 -3.59 -4.91 0.48
C VAL A 41 -5.07 -4.90 0.08
N ALA A 42 -5.73 -6.06 0.08
CA ALA A 42 -7.14 -6.16 -0.29
C ALA A 42 -8.06 -5.29 0.59
N LYS A 43 -7.86 -5.33 1.92
CA LYS A 43 -8.63 -4.51 2.87
C LYS A 43 -8.37 -3.02 2.68
N THR A 44 -7.09 -2.63 2.63
CA THR A 44 -6.68 -1.22 2.50
C THR A 44 -7.16 -0.62 1.18
N MET A 45 -7.09 -1.39 0.09
CA MET A 45 -7.64 -1.02 -1.21
C MET A 45 -9.15 -0.77 -1.14
N CYS A 46 -9.91 -1.68 -0.54
CA CYS A 46 -11.36 -1.54 -0.36
C CYS A 46 -11.72 -0.30 0.45
N LEU A 47 -10.98 -0.02 1.54
CA LEU A 47 -11.21 1.15 2.40
C LEU A 47 -10.85 2.47 1.73
N MET A 48 -9.73 2.55 1.01
CA MET A 48 -9.21 3.80 0.47
C MET A 48 -9.77 4.19 -0.90
N SER A 49 -10.21 3.22 -1.71
CA SER A 49 -10.71 3.49 -3.06
C SER A 49 -12.08 2.90 -3.37
N GLY A 50 -12.67 2.13 -2.45
CA GLY A 50 -13.88 1.34 -2.72
C GLY A 50 -13.64 0.13 -3.62
N VAL A 51 -12.41 -0.12 -4.08
CA VAL A 51 -12.07 -1.28 -4.91
C VAL A 51 -11.87 -2.51 -4.02
N CYS A 52 -12.93 -3.29 -3.87
CA CYS A 52 -12.93 -4.44 -2.98
C CYS A 52 -12.60 -5.73 -3.77
N LYS A 53 -11.38 -6.24 -3.60
CA LYS A 53 -10.93 -7.51 -4.17
C LYS A 53 -10.63 -8.53 -3.08
N ALA A 54 -10.73 -9.82 -3.40
CA ALA A 54 -10.28 -10.87 -2.50
C ALA A 54 -8.74 -10.92 -2.43
N ALA A 55 -8.19 -11.34 -1.30
CA ALA A 55 -6.74 -11.58 -1.16
C ALA A 55 -6.21 -12.57 -2.21
N SER A 56 -7.02 -13.55 -2.62
CA SER A 56 -6.69 -14.48 -3.71
C SER A 56 -6.52 -13.77 -5.06
N THR A 57 -7.29 -12.73 -5.34
CA THR A 57 -7.14 -11.87 -6.53
C THR A 57 -5.80 -11.15 -6.50
N ILE A 58 -5.44 -10.54 -5.37
CA ILE A 58 -4.13 -9.86 -5.20
C ILE A 58 -2.97 -10.85 -5.39
N ARG A 59 -3.10 -12.06 -4.84
CA ARG A 59 -2.12 -13.14 -5.05
C ARG A 59 -2.00 -13.54 -6.51
N MET A 60 -3.11 -13.64 -7.25
CA MET A 60 -3.09 -13.93 -8.70
C MET A 60 -2.44 -12.80 -9.50
N VAL A 61 -2.68 -11.54 -9.15
CA VAL A 61 -2.02 -10.37 -9.76
C VAL A 61 -0.51 -10.40 -9.51
N ARG A 62 -0.09 -10.68 -8.26
CA ARG A 62 1.33 -10.86 -7.90
C ARG A 62 1.99 -11.99 -8.70
N ALA A 63 1.28 -13.09 -8.91
CA ALA A 63 1.76 -14.24 -9.66
C ALA A 63 1.73 -14.05 -11.20
N GLY A 64 1.17 -12.94 -11.70
CA GLY A 64 0.96 -12.73 -13.13
C GLY A 64 -0.18 -13.56 -13.72
N ALA A 65 -0.91 -14.32 -12.90
CA ALA A 65 -2.04 -15.15 -13.32
C ALA A 65 -3.33 -14.33 -13.59
N LYS A 66 -3.39 -13.09 -13.08
CA LYS A 66 -4.43 -12.12 -13.43
C LYS A 66 -3.79 -10.82 -13.89
N ALA A 67 -4.21 -10.35 -15.06
CA ALA A 67 -3.80 -9.05 -15.59
C ALA A 67 -4.33 -7.89 -14.75
N LEU A 68 -3.60 -6.77 -14.75
CA LEU A 68 -4.07 -5.51 -14.20
C LEU A 68 -5.18 -4.96 -15.09
N ASP A 69 -6.32 -4.64 -14.49
CA ASP A 69 -7.41 -3.88 -15.10
C ASP A 69 -7.45 -2.47 -14.50
N ALA A 70 -8.29 -1.60 -15.06
CA ALA A 70 -8.39 -0.20 -14.64
C ALA A 70 -8.80 -0.08 -13.16
N GLU A 71 -9.74 -0.92 -12.72
CA GLU A 71 -10.23 -0.96 -11.35
C GLU A 71 -9.11 -1.35 -10.36
N LEU A 72 -8.32 -2.38 -10.68
CA LEU A 72 -7.15 -2.74 -9.87
C LEU A 72 -6.14 -1.60 -9.80
N LEU A 73 -5.91 -0.88 -10.91
CA LEU A 73 -5.01 0.27 -10.92
C LEU A 73 -5.47 1.40 -10.02
N ASP A 74 -6.78 1.71 -10.01
CA ASP A 74 -7.34 2.72 -9.10
C ASP A 74 -7.08 2.34 -7.64
N GLY A 75 -7.29 1.05 -7.32
CA GLY A 75 -6.98 0.50 -6.01
C GLY A 75 -5.50 0.60 -5.63
N PHE A 76 -4.59 0.22 -6.53
CA PHE A 76 -3.15 0.32 -6.26
C PHE A 76 -2.70 1.78 -6.14
N ALA A 77 -3.23 2.67 -6.97
CA ALA A 77 -2.91 4.11 -6.95
C ALA A 77 -3.28 4.75 -5.61
N ALA A 78 -4.47 4.45 -5.09
CA ALA A 78 -4.92 4.95 -3.79
C ALA A 78 -3.98 4.54 -2.66
N VAL A 79 -3.67 3.24 -2.53
CA VAL A 79 -2.82 2.75 -1.43
C VAL A 79 -1.36 3.22 -1.58
N LEU A 80 -0.88 3.39 -2.82
CA LEU A 80 0.47 3.92 -3.07
C LEU A 80 0.58 5.42 -2.84
N GLY A 81 -0.55 6.15 -2.86
CA GLY A 81 -0.61 7.61 -2.77
C GLY A 81 -0.11 8.30 -4.03
N VAL A 82 -0.37 7.71 -5.21
CA VAL A 82 0.09 8.24 -6.50
C VAL A 82 -1.07 8.44 -7.47
N PRO A 83 -1.00 9.38 -8.42
CA PRO A 83 -2.04 9.51 -9.43
C PRO A 83 -2.16 8.24 -10.27
N VAL A 84 -3.39 7.77 -10.52
CA VAL A 84 -3.61 6.58 -11.35
C VAL A 84 -3.05 6.74 -12.76
N ALA A 85 -3.02 7.97 -13.30
CA ALA A 85 -2.42 8.29 -14.60
C ALA A 85 -0.93 7.91 -14.68
N VAL A 86 -0.19 7.98 -13.57
CA VAL A 86 1.21 7.54 -13.51
C VAL A 86 1.29 6.03 -13.69
N LEU A 87 0.45 5.27 -12.98
CA LEU A 87 0.43 3.81 -13.11
C LEU A 87 -0.10 3.37 -14.48
N ALA A 88 -1.10 4.05 -15.02
CA ALA A 88 -1.62 3.79 -16.36
C ALA A 88 -0.53 3.99 -17.42
N SER A 89 0.26 5.07 -17.31
CA SER A 89 1.38 5.35 -18.22
C SER A 89 2.48 4.28 -18.14
N LEU A 90 2.76 3.76 -16.92
CA LEU A 90 3.75 2.70 -16.72
C LEU A 90 3.28 1.35 -17.25
N THR A 91 1.99 1.03 -17.06
CA THR A 91 1.45 -0.32 -17.32
C THR A 91 0.78 -0.48 -18.68
N GLY A 92 0.45 0.62 -19.36
CA GLY A 92 -0.31 0.62 -20.62
C GLY A 92 -1.81 0.36 -20.46
N VAL A 93 -2.30 0.19 -19.23
CA VAL A 93 -3.74 0.01 -18.94
C VAL A 93 -4.44 1.36 -19.05
N ARG A 94 -5.63 1.39 -19.66
CA ARG A 94 -6.43 2.63 -19.73
C ARG A 94 -6.90 3.02 -18.34
N SER A 95 -6.63 4.26 -17.94
CA SER A 95 -7.14 4.81 -16.68
C SER A 95 -8.65 5.06 -16.76
N SER A 96 -9.35 4.82 -15.65
CA SER A 96 -10.78 5.13 -15.49
C SER A 96 -11.04 6.62 -15.19
N ALA A 97 -10.03 7.37 -14.72
CA ALA A 97 -10.17 8.71 -14.15
C ALA A 97 -9.56 9.81 -15.02
N ARG A 98 -10.16 11.00 -14.98
CA ARG A 98 -9.45 12.26 -15.30
C ARG A 98 -8.33 12.41 -14.27
N GLY A 99 -7.15 12.85 -14.70
CA GLY A 99 -5.88 12.78 -13.94
C GLY A 99 -5.78 13.62 -12.66
N ASP A 100 -6.90 13.88 -11.98
CA ASP A 100 -6.95 14.43 -10.64
C ASP A 100 -6.42 13.33 -9.70
N GLY A 101 -5.37 13.62 -8.94
CA GLY A 101 -4.72 12.64 -8.07
C GLY A 101 -5.64 12.10 -6.95
N PRO A 102 -5.10 11.30 -6.01
CA PRO A 102 -5.88 10.91 -4.83
C PRO A 102 -6.41 12.15 -4.09
N SER A 103 -7.57 12.02 -3.43
CA SER A 103 -8.07 13.08 -2.55
C SER A 103 -7.04 13.36 -1.43
N PRO A 104 -7.06 14.54 -0.81
CA PRO A 104 -6.15 14.87 0.29
C PRO A 104 -6.18 13.81 1.40
N GLU A 105 -7.36 13.33 1.77
CA GLU A 105 -7.54 12.30 2.80
C GLU A 105 -6.86 10.98 2.40
N VAL A 106 -7.04 10.55 1.15
CA VAL A 106 -6.39 9.34 0.61
C VAL A 106 -4.87 9.50 0.56
N ALA A 107 -4.39 10.69 0.19
CA ALA A 107 -2.96 11.00 0.15
C ALA A 107 -2.34 10.96 1.55
N ASP A 108 -3.01 11.52 2.56
CA ASP A 108 -2.57 11.52 3.96
C ASP A 108 -2.52 10.09 4.53
N VAL A 109 -3.55 9.28 4.26
CA VAL A 109 -3.55 7.86 4.68
C VAL A 109 -2.44 7.07 3.99
N ALA A 110 -2.21 7.30 2.69
CA ALA A 110 -1.11 6.66 1.97
C ALA A 110 0.28 7.08 2.52
N ALA A 111 0.42 8.33 2.96
CA ALA A 111 1.61 8.84 3.63
C ALA A 111 1.77 8.25 5.04
N LEU A 112 0.69 8.00 5.77
CA LEU A 112 0.75 7.30 7.05
C LEU A 112 1.21 5.85 6.87
N ILE A 113 0.60 5.10 5.94
CA ILE A 113 0.97 3.72 5.61
C ILE A 113 2.44 3.64 5.17
N ARG A 114 2.90 4.63 4.41
CA ARG A 114 4.31 4.81 4.03
C ARG A 114 5.16 4.86 5.29
N GLU A 115 4.90 5.76 6.23
CA GLU A 115 5.77 5.97 7.40
C GLU A 115 5.73 4.85 8.44
N VAL A 116 4.56 4.22 8.61
CA VAL A 116 4.38 3.05 9.49
C VAL A 116 5.30 1.87 9.12
N ARG A 117 5.81 1.82 7.87
CA ARG A 117 6.75 0.76 7.44
C ARG A 117 8.02 0.64 8.28
N HIS A 118 8.39 1.71 8.99
CA HIS A 118 9.60 1.76 9.82
C HIS A 118 9.36 1.30 11.26
N LEU A 119 8.11 1.02 11.64
CA LEU A 119 7.72 0.64 12.99
C LEU A 119 7.74 -0.87 13.17
N THR A 120 8.07 -1.32 14.38
CA THR A 120 7.88 -2.71 14.80
C THR A 120 6.39 -3.00 15.04
N GLU A 121 6.01 -4.27 15.12
CA GLU A 121 4.63 -4.67 15.41
C GLU A 121 4.11 -4.04 16.71
N ASP A 122 4.93 -4.03 17.76
CA ASP A 122 4.60 -3.39 19.04
C ASP A 122 4.37 -1.89 18.90
N GLN A 123 5.21 -1.20 18.12
CA GLN A 123 5.06 0.24 17.87
C GLN A 123 3.82 0.56 17.04
N VAL A 124 3.44 -0.32 16.11
CA VAL A 124 2.18 -0.17 15.35
C VAL A 124 0.98 -0.36 16.27
N ARG A 125 1.03 -1.32 17.18
CA ARG A 125 -0.02 -1.54 18.18
C ARG A 125 -0.18 -0.33 19.11
N GLU A 126 0.92 0.18 19.66
CA GLU A 126 0.91 1.37 20.53
C GLU A 126 0.37 2.61 19.78
N LEU A 127 0.77 2.79 18.52
CA LEU A 127 0.24 3.87 17.67
C LEU A 127 -1.26 3.74 17.47
N ALA A 128 -1.78 2.52 17.23
CA ALA A 128 -3.20 2.27 17.05
C ALA A 128 -3.99 2.55 18.34
N GLU A 129 -3.52 2.06 19.49
CA GLU A 129 -4.13 2.33 20.81
C GLU A 129 -4.17 3.83 21.11
N THR A 130 -3.10 4.56 20.77
CA THR A 130 -3.03 6.03 20.94
C THR A 130 -4.04 6.74 20.03
N ALA A 131 -4.17 6.32 18.78
CA ALA A 131 -5.13 6.90 17.84
C ALA A 131 -6.58 6.65 18.29
N GLU A 132 -6.90 5.44 18.76
CA GLU A 132 -8.21 5.11 19.33
C GLU A 132 -8.54 5.99 20.54
N ALA A 133 -7.57 6.20 21.45
CA ALA A 133 -7.77 7.07 22.60
C ALA A 133 -8.04 8.54 22.22
N LEU A 134 -7.45 9.02 21.11
CA LEU A 134 -7.71 10.37 20.59
C LEU A 134 -9.08 10.51 19.92
N ASP A 135 -9.60 9.44 19.30
CA ASP A 135 -10.92 9.43 18.66
C ASP A 135 -12.07 9.42 19.69
N HIS A 136 -11.83 8.84 20.87
CA HIS A 136 -12.81 8.73 21.95
C HIS A 136 -12.76 9.88 22.99
N GLY A 137 -11.87 10.86 22.82
CA GLY A 137 -11.66 11.99 23.74
C GLY A 137 -12.18 13.32 23.20
#